data_AF-C1BBR7-F1
#
_entry.id   AF-C1BBR7-F1
#
_cell.length_a   1.000
_cell.length_b   1.000
_cell.length_c   1.000
_cell.angle_alpha   90.00
_cell.angle_beta   90.00
_cell.angle_gamma   90.00
#
_symmetry.space_group_name_H-M   'P 1'
#
loop_
_entity.id
_entity.type
_entity.pdbx_description
1 polymer ?
#
loop_
_entity_poly.entity_id
_entity_poly.type
_entity_poly.pdbx_seq_one_letter_code
_entity_poly.pdbx_strand_id
1 'polypeptide(L)'
;MSDISHPQPPLPGGVRIGTVEREQAAAALAEHFAAGRLETDEFDARVRAAYLAKTAADLVPLFADLPDKQRFAPEPERMRVRRDPGREAAALRVLVFVVAVLAAILWVALVRVPPLVFLPIVWLVLARRSFGRRSCRAW
;
A
#
# COMPACT_ATOMS: atom_id res chain seq x y z
N MET A 1 -43.32 2.49 -30.00
CA MET A 1 -43.09 2.75 -28.55
C MET A 1 -41.60 2.48 -28.32
N SER A 2 -40.79 3.56 -28.29
CA SER A 2 -39.37 3.63 -27.86
C SER A 2 -38.40 2.60 -28.45
N ASP A 3 -37.65 2.85 -29.52
CA ASP A 3 -36.64 3.90 -29.75
C ASP A 3 -35.71 4.17 -28.55
N ILE A 4 -34.42 4.34 -28.85
CA ILE A 4 -33.23 4.55 -28.00
C ILE A 4 -32.56 3.28 -27.43
N SER A 5 -31.94 2.51 -28.33
CA SER A 5 -30.65 1.86 -28.02
C SER A 5 -29.73 2.00 -29.23
N HIS A 6 -29.49 3.24 -29.65
CA HIS A 6 -28.28 3.55 -30.42
C HIS A 6 -27.13 3.69 -29.44
N PRO A 7 -26.22 2.69 -29.31
CA PRO A 7 -24.93 2.93 -28.68
C PRO A 7 -24.24 4.04 -29.48
N GLN A 8 -24.06 5.20 -28.84
CA GLN A 8 -23.37 6.34 -29.43
C GLN A 8 -22.00 5.88 -29.95
N PRO A 9 -21.65 6.18 -31.20
CA PRO A 9 -20.35 5.84 -31.74
C PRO A 9 -19.27 6.57 -30.93
N PRO A 10 -18.20 5.89 -30.49
CA PRO A 10 -17.05 6.61 -29.99
C PRO A 10 -16.43 7.37 -31.16
N LEU A 11 -15.92 8.59 -30.94
CA LEU A 11 -14.78 9.29 -31.60
C LEU A 11 -15.03 10.82 -31.63
N PRO A 12 -14.03 11.70 -31.37
CA PRO A 12 -12.58 11.46 -31.43
C PRO A 12 -11.82 11.79 -30.12
N GLY A 13 -10.81 10.98 -29.77
CA GLY A 13 -9.62 11.50 -29.07
C GLY A 13 -9.06 10.80 -27.83
N GLY A 14 -9.66 9.75 -27.27
CA GLY A 14 -9.03 9.10 -26.11
C GLY A 14 -9.67 7.81 -25.61
N VAL A 15 -8.82 6.90 -25.14
CA VAL A 15 -9.23 5.66 -24.45
C VAL A 15 -10.00 6.03 -23.18
N ARG A 16 -11.19 5.43 -23.01
CA ARG A 16 -11.97 5.57 -21.77
C ARG A 16 -11.21 4.95 -20.62
N ILE A 17 -11.07 5.70 -19.53
CA ILE A 17 -10.39 5.24 -18.32
C ILE A 17 -11.38 4.62 -17.31
N GLY A 18 -10.92 3.62 -16.59
CA GLY A 18 -11.60 2.96 -15.49
C GLY A 18 -11.38 3.66 -14.15
N THR A 19 -11.80 3.00 -13.06
CA THR A 19 -11.61 3.51 -11.70
C THR A 19 -10.14 3.48 -11.29
N VAL A 20 -9.39 2.49 -11.77
CA VAL A 20 -7.98 2.30 -11.44
C VAL A 20 -7.10 3.44 -11.96
N GLU A 21 -7.30 3.92 -13.19
CA GLU A 21 -6.52 5.08 -13.67
C GLU A 21 -6.91 6.38 -12.93
N ARG A 22 -8.19 6.53 -12.56
CA ARG A 22 -8.66 7.70 -11.78
C ARG A 22 -8.01 7.74 -10.40
N GLU A 23 -7.94 6.60 -9.72
CA GLU A 23 -7.24 6.49 -8.43
C GLU A 23 -5.73 6.75 -8.57
N GLN A 24 -5.10 6.28 -9.65
CA GLN A 24 -3.68 6.55 -9.91
C GLN A 24 -3.41 8.03 -10.12
N ALA A 25 -4.27 8.74 -10.84
CA ALA A 25 -4.17 10.18 -11.00
C ALA A 25 -4.34 10.90 -9.66
N ALA A 26 -5.33 10.52 -8.85
CA ALA A 26 -5.52 11.09 -7.52
C ALA A 26 -4.31 10.86 -6.60
N ALA A 27 -3.72 9.67 -6.63
CA ALA A 27 -2.52 9.34 -5.85
C ALA A 27 -1.30 10.18 -6.29
N ALA A 28 -1.10 10.36 -7.60
CA ALA A 28 -0.03 11.20 -8.12
C ALA A 28 -0.21 12.68 -7.70
N LEU A 29 -1.44 13.20 -7.73
CA LEU A 29 -1.74 14.55 -7.22
C LEU A 29 -1.43 14.66 -5.72
N ALA A 30 -1.71 13.62 -4.94
CA ALA A 30 -1.40 13.59 -3.50
C ALA A 30 0.11 13.59 -3.23
N GLU A 31 0.91 12.90 -4.04
CA GLU A 31 2.38 12.98 -3.98
C GLU A 31 2.89 14.41 -4.23
N HIS A 32 2.30 15.12 -5.19
CA HIS A 32 2.66 16.50 -5.48
C HIS A 32 2.21 17.50 -4.39
N PHE A 33 1.06 17.25 -3.77
CA PHE A 33 0.60 18.00 -2.60
C PHE A 33 1.53 17.78 -1.39
N ALA A 34 1.91 16.53 -1.10
CA ALA A 34 2.87 16.21 -0.04
C ALA A 34 4.26 16.82 -0.29
N ALA A 35 4.64 17.01 -1.55
CA ALA A 35 5.85 17.72 -1.95
C ALA A 35 5.75 19.26 -1.83
N GLY A 36 4.61 19.80 -1.40
CA GLY A 36 4.37 21.23 -1.23
C GLY A 36 4.30 22.01 -2.55
N ARG A 37 3.98 21.33 -3.66
CA ARG A 37 3.90 21.96 -5.00
C ARG A 37 2.49 22.34 -5.42
N LEU A 38 1.49 21.88 -4.68
CA LEU A 38 0.09 22.20 -4.86
C LEU A 38 -0.41 22.79 -3.56
N GLU A 39 -1.11 23.91 -3.65
CA GLU A 39 -1.86 24.45 -2.51
C GLU A 39 -3.10 23.58 -2.24
N THR A 40 -3.66 23.68 -1.02
CA THR A 40 -4.82 22.86 -0.62
C THR A 40 -6.01 23.03 -1.57
N ASP A 41 -6.32 24.26 -1.97
CA ASP A 41 -7.44 24.55 -2.88
C ASP A 41 -7.22 23.98 -4.29
N GLU A 42 -5.97 23.99 -4.76
CA GLU A 42 -5.60 23.44 -6.07
C GLU A 42 -5.65 21.92 -6.08
N PHE A 43 -5.16 21.30 -5.00
CA PHE A 43 -5.24 19.85 -4.82
C PHE A 43 -6.70 19.38 -4.84
N ASP A 44 -7.57 20.03 -4.07
CA ASP A 44 -8.99 19.68 -4.00
C ASP A 44 -9.69 19.80 -5.36
N ALA A 45 -9.42 20.88 -6.09
CA ALA A 45 -9.97 21.09 -7.44
C ALA A 45 -9.51 20.01 -8.43
N ARG A 46 -8.21 19.67 -8.43
CA ARG A 46 -7.63 18.70 -9.37
C ARG A 46 -8.02 17.27 -9.05
N VAL A 47 -8.10 16.89 -7.78
CA VAL A 47 -8.53 15.54 -7.38
C VAL A 47 -9.97 15.31 -7.76
N ARG A 48 -10.85 16.28 -7.55
CA ARG A 48 -12.25 16.18 -8.01
C ARG A 48 -12.33 16.04 -9.53
N ALA A 49 -11.55 16.83 -10.28
CA ALA A 49 -11.48 16.71 -11.74
C ALA A 49 -10.96 15.33 -12.19
N ALA A 50 -9.97 14.77 -11.49
CA ALA A 50 -9.44 13.43 -11.77
C ALA A 50 -10.50 12.32 -11.59
N TYR A 51 -11.38 12.41 -10.59
CA TYR A 51 -12.45 11.44 -10.39
C TYR A 51 -13.59 11.56 -11.42
N LEU A 52 -13.82 12.76 -11.95
CA LEU A 52 -14.81 13.05 -12.98
C LEU A 52 -14.33 12.75 -14.41
N ALA A 53 -13.01 12.65 -14.60
CA ALA A 53 -12.39 12.32 -15.88
C ALA A 53 -12.93 11.00 -16.45
N LYS A 54 -13.26 11.01 -17.75
CA LYS A 54 -13.78 9.82 -18.45
C LYS A 54 -12.76 9.25 -19.41
N THR A 55 -11.79 10.04 -19.83
CA THR A 55 -10.75 9.66 -20.78
C THR A 55 -9.36 9.99 -20.26
N ALA A 56 -8.33 9.33 -20.81
CA ALA A 56 -6.94 9.64 -20.47
C ALA A 56 -6.56 11.08 -20.86
N ALA A 57 -7.19 11.62 -21.91
CA ALA A 57 -6.99 12.99 -22.36
C ALA A 57 -7.44 14.04 -21.31
N ASP A 58 -8.45 13.71 -20.50
CA ASP A 58 -8.96 14.58 -19.44
C ASP A 58 -7.99 14.69 -18.25
N LEU A 59 -7.11 13.71 -18.06
CA LEU A 59 -6.13 13.70 -16.97
C LEU A 59 -4.89 14.54 -17.28
N VAL A 60 -4.49 14.65 -18.55
CA VAL A 60 -3.30 15.38 -19.00
C VAL A 60 -3.22 16.83 -18.49
N PRO A 61 -4.26 17.67 -18.63
CA PRO A 61 -4.17 19.06 -18.21
C PRO A 61 -4.00 19.21 -16.69
N LEU A 62 -4.38 18.22 -15.88
CA LEU A 62 -4.25 18.25 -14.42
C LEU A 62 -2.79 18.18 -13.93
N PHE A 63 -1.88 17.73 -14.80
CA PHE A 63 -0.45 17.57 -14.51
C PHE A 63 0.44 18.44 -15.41
N ALA A 64 -0.12 19.32 -16.24
CA ALA A 64 0.63 20.04 -17.28
C ALA A 64 1.73 20.97 -16.71
N ASP A 65 1.47 21.52 -15.53
CA ASP A 65 2.30 22.42 -14.75
C ASP A 65 3.17 21.71 -13.70
N LEU A 66 3.00 20.39 -13.52
CA LEU A 66 3.75 19.60 -12.57
C LEU A 66 4.96 18.90 -13.25
N PRO A 67 6.11 18.80 -12.56
CA PRO A 67 7.20 17.94 -13.02
C PRO A 67 6.74 16.47 -12.99
N ASP A 68 7.08 15.69 -14.02
CA ASP A 68 6.59 14.30 -14.30
C ASP A 68 5.35 14.16 -15.23
N LYS A 69 5.17 15.13 -16.13
CA LYS A 69 4.21 15.11 -17.27
C LYS A 69 4.19 13.84 -18.16
N GLN A 70 5.19 12.96 -18.05
CA GLN A 70 5.32 11.76 -18.89
C GLN A 70 4.34 10.63 -18.55
N ARG A 71 3.65 10.67 -17.40
CA ARG A 71 2.64 9.65 -17.07
C ARG A 71 1.34 9.80 -17.86
N PHE A 72 1.00 11.01 -18.30
CA PHE A 72 -0.31 11.30 -18.91
C PHE A 72 -0.25 12.05 -20.25
N ALA A 73 0.90 12.48 -20.77
CA ALA A 73 0.96 13.13 -22.08
C ALA A 73 0.30 12.27 -23.21
N PRO A 74 -0.46 12.88 -24.14
CA PRO A 74 -1.07 12.17 -25.26
C PRO A 74 0.02 11.81 -26.28
N GLU A 75 0.71 10.70 -26.02
CA GLU A 75 1.54 10.03 -27.01
C GLU A 75 0.60 9.47 -28.11
N PRO A 76 0.86 9.70 -29.41
CA PRO A 76 0.03 9.13 -30.46
C PRO A 76 0.10 7.60 -30.42
N GLU A 77 -1.04 7.01 -30.09
CA GLU A 77 -1.46 5.66 -30.49
C GLU A 77 -0.40 4.55 -30.38
N ARG A 78 0.00 4.19 -29.16
CA ARG A 78 0.37 2.80 -28.86
C ARG A 78 -0.22 2.39 -27.53
N MET A 79 -1.29 1.60 -27.63
CA MET A 79 -1.77 0.71 -26.59
C MET A 79 -0.59 -0.08 -26.01
N ARG A 80 0.01 0.44 -24.94
CA ARG A 80 0.81 -0.35 -24.02
C ARG A 80 0.01 -0.37 -22.74
N VAL A 81 -0.57 -1.52 -22.43
CA VAL A 81 -0.73 -1.94 -21.04
C VAL A 81 0.68 -1.86 -20.47
N ARG A 82 1.02 -0.69 -19.91
CA ARG A 82 2.30 -0.44 -19.28
C ARG A 82 2.26 -1.20 -17.98
N ARG A 83 2.67 -2.47 -18.05
CA ARG A 83 3.05 -3.26 -16.89
C ARG A 83 4.20 -2.49 -16.26
N ASP A 84 3.90 -1.60 -15.31
CA ASP A 84 4.90 -0.73 -14.69
C ASP A 84 5.95 -1.61 -13.99
N PRO A 85 7.20 -1.67 -14.48
CA PRO A 85 8.25 -2.45 -13.82
C PRO A 85 8.57 -1.90 -12.41
N GLY A 86 8.13 -0.68 -12.09
CA GLY A 86 8.20 -0.10 -10.75
C GLY A 86 7.26 -0.74 -9.72
N ARG A 87 6.13 -1.33 -10.14
CA ARG A 87 5.21 -2.02 -9.21
C ARG A 87 5.77 -3.35 -8.73
N GLU A 88 6.48 -4.08 -9.59
CA GLU A 88 7.15 -5.32 -9.21
C GLU A 88 8.27 -5.03 -8.21
N ALA A 89 9.04 -3.95 -8.42
CA ALA A 89 10.05 -3.49 -7.47
C ALA A 89 9.44 -2.98 -6.15
N ALA A 90 8.32 -2.25 -6.19
CA ALA A 90 7.64 -1.77 -4.98
C ALA A 90 6.99 -2.92 -4.19
N ALA A 91 6.34 -3.88 -4.87
CA ALA A 91 5.75 -5.06 -4.25
C ALA A 91 6.82 -5.95 -3.60
N LEU A 92 7.97 -6.13 -4.25
CA LEU A 92 9.11 -6.84 -3.67
C LEU A 92 9.65 -6.13 -2.42
N ARG A 93 9.77 -4.80 -2.43
CA ARG A 93 10.19 -4.03 -1.25
C ARG A 93 9.22 -4.17 -0.08
N VAL A 94 7.91 -4.06 -0.35
CA VAL A 94 6.86 -4.24 0.66
C VAL A 94 6.87 -5.67 1.20
N LEU A 95 6.98 -6.68 0.33
CA LEU A 95 7.05 -8.08 0.73
C LEU A 95 8.27 -8.35 1.63
N VAL A 96 9.45 -7.87 1.24
CA VAL A 96 10.69 -8.01 2.04
C VAL A 96 10.53 -7.32 3.39
N PHE A 97 9.93 -6.12 3.43
CA PHE A 97 9.68 -5.41 4.68
C PHE A 97 8.72 -6.18 5.60
N VAL A 98 7.62 -6.71 5.07
CA VAL A 98 6.66 -7.53 5.84
C VAL A 98 7.33 -8.77 6.39
N VAL A 99 8.10 -9.51 5.57
CA VAL A 99 8.83 -10.70 6.01
C VAL A 99 9.85 -10.36 7.09
N ALA A 100 10.59 -9.25 6.95
CA ALA A 100 11.54 -8.79 7.95
C ALA A 100 10.86 -8.44 9.29
N VAL A 101 9.71 -7.76 9.23
CA VAL A 101 8.91 -7.44 10.43
C VAL A 101 8.39 -8.71 11.11
N LEU A 102 7.84 -9.65 10.34
CA LEU A 102 7.37 -10.93 10.89
C LEU A 102 8.52 -11.73 11.51
N ALA A 103 9.69 -11.77 10.87
CA ALA A 103 10.88 -12.41 11.40
C ALA A 103 11.37 -11.73 12.69
N ALA A 104 11.36 -10.39 12.74
CA ALA A 104 11.71 -9.64 13.94
C ALA A 104 10.72 -9.89 15.08
N ILE A 105 9.41 -9.92 14.81
CA ILE A 105 8.37 -10.25 15.78
C ILE A 105 8.55 -11.68 16.31
N LEU A 106 8.79 -12.65 15.42
CA LEU A 106 9.02 -14.04 15.80
C LEU A 106 10.30 -14.18 16.63
N TRP A 107 11.38 -13.48 16.27
CA TRP A 107 12.63 -13.45 17.03
C TRP A 107 12.44 -12.84 18.42
N VAL A 108 11.74 -11.71 18.51
CA VAL A 108 11.41 -11.07 19.80
C VAL A 108 10.52 -11.99 20.65
N ALA A 109 9.49 -12.60 20.07
CA ALA A 109 8.65 -13.56 20.77
C ALA A 109 9.47 -14.76 21.27
N LEU A 110 10.36 -15.30 20.41
CA LEU A 110 11.24 -16.41 20.74
C LEU A 110 12.30 -16.06 21.78
N VAL A 111 12.71 -14.81 21.95
CA VAL A 111 13.69 -14.39 22.96
C VAL A 111 13.03 -13.92 24.26
N ARG A 112 11.83 -13.33 24.17
CA ARG A 112 11.12 -12.74 25.32
C ARG A 112 10.25 -13.74 26.07
N VAL A 113 9.70 -14.74 25.38
CA VAL A 113 8.83 -15.77 25.96
C VAL A 113 9.59 -16.90 26.69
N PRO A 114 10.79 -17.36 26.30
CA PRO A 114 11.51 -18.41 27.04
C PRO A 114 11.73 -18.11 28.52
N PRO A 115 12.23 -16.93 28.96
CA PRO A 115 12.43 -16.72 30.38
C PRO A 115 11.12 -16.78 31.17
N LEU A 116 9.97 -16.40 30.58
CA LEU A 116 8.66 -16.51 31.24
C LEU A 116 8.19 -17.96 31.43
N VAL A 117 8.52 -18.89 30.52
CA VAL A 117 8.13 -20.31 30.64
C VAL A 117 9.20 -21.14 31.37
N PHE A 118 10.48 -20.84 31.15
CA PHE A 118 11.60 -21.56 31.77
C PHE A 118 11.77 -21.21 33.25
N LEU A 119 11.52 -19.96 33.68
CA LEU A 119 11.61 -19.59 35.11
C LEU A 119 10.67 -20.39 36.02
N PRO A 120 9.36 -20.54 35.75
CA PRO A 120 8.48 -21.34 36.60
C PRO A 120 8.79 -22.85 36.50
N ILE A 121 9.22 -23.37 35.34
CA ILE A 121 9.61 -24.79 35.19
C ILE A 121 10.88 -25.10 35.98
N VAL A 122 11.91 -24.26 35.87
CA VAL A 122 13.16 -24.40 36.64
C VAL A 122 12.88 -24.21 38.14
N TRP A 123 12.06 -23.22 38.51
CA TRP A 123 11.64 -23.02 39.89
C TRP A 123 10.84 -24.21 40.42
N LEU A 124 9.93 -24.80 39.64
CA LEU A 124 9.17 -26.01 40.01
C LEU A 124 10.10 -27.22 40.20
N VAL A 125 11.07 -27.42 39.32
CA VAL A 125 12.06 -28.51 39.42
C VAL A 125 12.97 -28.30 40.64
N LEU A 126 13.41 -27.07 40.89
CA LEU A 126 14.21 -26.72 42.07
C LEU A 126 13.39 -26.79 43.37
N ALA A 127 12.11 -26.38 43.34
CA ALA A 127 11.19 -26.44 44.47
C ALA A 127 10.87 -27.90 44.84
N ARG A 128 10.69 -28.79 43.85
CA ARG A 128 10.57 -30.24 44.06
C ARG A 128 11.86 -30.83 44.64
N ARG A 129 13.03 -30.28 44.30
CA ARG A 129 14.33 -30.72 44.85
C ARG A 129 14.58 -30.19 46.26
N SER A 130 14.04 -29.02 46.62
CA SER A 130 14.21 -28.42 47.96
C SER A 130 13.24 -28.94 49.01
N PHE A 131 12.08 -29.51 48.61
CA PHE A 131 11.07 -30.03 49.56
C PHE A 131 11.37 -31.44 50.09
N GLY A 132 12.44 -32.11 49.61
CA GLY A 132 12.77 -33.51 49.95
C GLY A 132 13.81 -33.73 51.05
N ARG A 133 14.32 -32.69 51.73
CA ARG A 133 15.35 -32.85 52.78
C ARG A 133 15.20 -31.88 53.96
N ARG A 134 14.04 -31.85 54.63
CA ARG A 134 13.91 -31.27 55.99
C ARG A 134 12.85 -31.97 56.85
N SER A 135 12.84 -33.30 56.89
CA SER A 135 12.08 -34.03 57.91
C SER A 135 12.81 -35.30 58.31
N CYS A 136 13.96 -35.16 58.97
CA CYS A 136 14.47 -36.22 59.84
C CYS A 136 15.30 -35.61 60.96
N ARG A 137 14.93 -35.99 62.20
CA ARG A 137 15.59 -35.86 63.51
C ARG A 137 15.17 -34.69 64.40
N ALA A 138 14.42 -35.06 65.45
CA ALA A 138 14.33 -34.52 66.82
C ALA A 138 12.87 -34.63 67.29
N TRP A 139 12.48 -35.33 68.36
CA TRP A 139 13.10 -36.18 69.37
C TRP A 139 12.00 -37.12 69.87
#